data_AF-A0A9P6P0Y0-F1
#
_entry.id   AF-A0A9P6P0Y0-F1
#
_cell.length_a   1.000
_cell.length_b   1.000
_cell.length_c   1.000
_cell.angle_alpha   90.00
_cell.angle_beta   90.00
_cell.angle_gamma   90.00
#
_symmetry.space_group_name_H-M   'P 1'
#
loop_
_entity.id
_entity.type
_entity.pdbx_description
1 polymer ?
#
loop_
_entity_poly.entity_id
_entity_poly.type
_entity_poly.pdbx_seq_one_letter_code
_entity_poly.pdbx_strand_id
1 'polypeptide(L)'
;MDIVWRNSLTCPTEEEFLEMVDNKTGTLLSFAIKLMQATSKSETNYSGFVRMIAIYLTVRDDYMNMQPKNYADDKGFCEDLAKGRFSFPIIHSIRTDPSDRRLLRIIKQRSSSVKFKLLALQLLEKTQTFAYCQSFLEYMEQQIRLEIKDLGGNKKLEAIMDLHSVRV
;
A
#
# COMPACT_ATOMS: atom_id res chain seq x y z
N MET A 1 6.46 11.28 8.96
CA MET A 1 7.32 10.75 7.88
C MET A 1 6.73 10.99 6.50
N ASP A 2 5.54 10.45 6.17
CA ASP A 2 4.87 10.65 4.86
C ASP A 2 4.82 12.11 4.37
N ILE A 3 4.40 13.04 5.23
CA ILE A 3 4.38 14.49 4.92
C ILE A 3 5.78 15.04 4.65
N VAL A 4 6.80 14.56 5.37
CA VAL A 4 8.19 15.03 5.25
C VAL A 4 8.73 14.62 3.90
N TRP A 5 8.64 13.33 3.54
CA TRP A 5 9.07 12.82 2.22
C TRP A 5 8.43 13.59 1.08
N ARG A 6 7.11 13.81 1.15
CA ARG A 6 6.36 14.60 0.17
C ARG A 6 6.86 16.05 0.05
N ASN A 7 7.23 16.69 1.16
CA ASN A 7 7.63 18.10 1.16
C ASN A 7 9.11 18.29 0.80
N SER A 8 9.97 17.34 1.15
CA SER A 8 11.39 17.35 0.81
C SER A 8 11.68 16.73 -0.57
N LEU A 9 10.69 16.09 -1.20
CA LEU A 9 10.84 15.28 -2.41
C LEU A 9 11.89 14.16 -2.27
N THR A 10 12.01 13.63 -1.06
CA THR A 10 12.89 12.50 -0.77
C THR A 10 12.08 11.22 -0.87
N CYS A 11 12.38 10.37 -1.86
CA CYS A 11 11.76 9.06 -1.97
C CYS A 11 12.29 8.15 -0.85
N PRO A 12 11.43 7.58 0.01
CA PRO A 12 11.84 6.67 1.06
C PRO A 12 12.31 5.32 0.50
N THR A 13 12.95 4.51 1.33
CA THR A 13 13.11 3.07 1.06
C THR A 13 11.81 2.32 1.24
N GLU A 14 11.75 1.10 0.70
CA GLU A 14 10.59 0.25 0.92
C GLU A 14 10.44 -0.08 2.41
N GLU A 15 11.55 -0.37 3.09
CA GLU A 15 11.58 -0.65 4.54
C GLU A 15 11.09 0.55 5.35
N GLU A 16 11.58 1.76 5.04
CA GLU A 16 11.12 3.00 5.68
C GLU A 16 9.61 3.21 5.47
N PHE A 17 9.11 2.92 4.26
CA PHE A 17 7.68 3.00 3.96
C PHE A 17 6.88 2.00 4.79
N LEU A 18 7.31 0.74 4.86
CA LEU A 18 6.63 -0.29 5.64
C LEU A 18 6.64 0.02 7.15
N GLU A 19 7.74 0.56 7.67
CA GLU A 19 7.82 1.04 9.06
C GLU A 19 6.87 2.24 9.30
N MET A 20 6.76 3.16 8.35
CA MET A 20 5.80 4.26 8.43
C MET A 20 4.36 3.75 8.43
N VAL A 21 4.04 2.74 7.61
CA VAL A 21 2.71 2.11 7.59
C VAL A 21 2.38 1.44 8.92
N ASP A 22 3.35 0.72 9.51
CA ASP A 22 3.19 0.10 10.82
C ASP A 22 2.88 1.14 11.90
N ASN A 23 3.66 2.22 11.95
CA ASN A 23 3.47 3.31 12.91
C ASN A 23 2.15 4.10 12.71
N LYS A 24 1.60 4.13 11.50
CA LYS A 24 0.37 4.87 11.17
C LYS A 24 -0.87 3.99 11.24
N THR A 25 -0.97 3.02 10.33
CA THR A 25 -2.13 2.14 10.19
C THR A 25 -2.07 1.00 11.20
N GLY A 26 -0.88 0.42 11.41
CA GLY A 26 -0.66 -0.67 12.36
C GLY A 26 -0.97 -0.25 13.81
N THR A 27 -0.56 0.95 14.22
CA THR A 27 -0.87 1.50 15.55
C THR A 27 -2.36 1.62 15.81
N LEU A 28 -3.15 2.10 14.83
CA LEU A 28 -4.60 2.25 14.99
C LEU A 28 -5.29 0.90 15.18
N LEU A 29 -4.95 -0.09 14.34
CA LEU A 29 -5.50 -1.44 14.45
C LEU A 29 -5.05 -2.12 15.76
N SER A 30 -3.78 -1.94 16.13
CA SER A 30 -3.23 -2.48 17.38
C SER A 30 -3.93 -1.88 18.59
N PHE A 31 -4.25 -0.59 18.56
CA PHE A 31 -5.01 0.06 19.62
C PHE A 31 -6.40 -0.54 19.77
N ALA A 32 -7.14 -0.73 18.66
CA ALA A 32 -8.46 -1.36 18.69
C ALA A 32 -8.41 -2.80 19.25
N ILE A 33 -7.42 -3.59 18.85
CA ILE A 33 -7.25 -4.96 19.36
C ILE A 33 -6.87 -4.98 20.83
N LYS A 34 -5.98 -4.08 21.28
CA LYS A 34 -5.64 -3.97 22.71
C LYS A 34 -6.86 -3.60 23.56
N LEU A 35 -7.75 -2.74 23.08
CA LEU A 35 -9.01 -2.42 23.76
C LEU A 35 -9.93 -3.66 23.86
N MET A 36 -10.07 -4.41 22.77
CA MET A 36 -10.82 -5.67 22.79
C MET A 36 -10.19 -6.67 23.77
N GLN A 37 -8.86 -6.82 23.75
CA GLN A 37 -8.13 -7.72 24.64
C GLN A 37 -8.28 -7.36 26.11
N ALA A 38 -8.25 -6.06 26.45
CA ALA A 38 -8.44 -5.57 27.82
C ALA A 38 -9.80 -5.96 28.42
N THR A 39 -10.79 -6.30 27.58
CA THR A 39 -12.12 -6.77 28.00
C THR A 39 -12.33 -8.26 27.77
N SER A 40 -11.29 -8.99 27.35
CA SER A 40 -11.32 -10.41 27.02
C SER A 40 -10.42 -11.22 27.97
N LYS A 41 -10.43 -12.56 27.84
CA LYS A 41 -9.48 -13.46 28.51
C LYS A 41 -8.27 -13.83 27.63
N SER A 42 -8.15 -13.24 26.44
CA SER A 42 -7.10 -13.61 25.48
C SER A 42 -5.79 -12.89 25.76
N GLU A 43 -4.74 -13.66 26.05
CA GLU A 43 -3.36 -13.17 26.19
C GLU A 43 -2.54 -13.31 24.89
N THR A 44 -3.17 -13.73 23.79
CA THR A 44 -2.51 -13.93 22.51
C THR A 44 -1.91 -12.63 21.97
N ASN A 45 -0.67 -12.68 21.49
CA ASN A 45 -0.03 -11.53 20.87
C ASN A 45 -0.43 -11.40 19.39
N TYR A 46 -1.35 -10.49 19.06
CA TYR A 46 -1.78 -10.24 17.68
C TYR A 46 -0.94 -9.19 16.94
N SER A 47 0.13 -8.65 17.52
CA SER A 47 0.90 -7.55 16.90
C SER A 47 1.45 -7.88 15.52
N GLY A 48 2.00 -9.10 15.34
CA GLY A 48 2.49 -9.58 14.05
C GLY A 48 1.39 -9.60 12.98
N PHE A 49 0.27 -10.26 13.30
CA PHE A 49 -0.91 -10.30 12.43
C PHE A 49 -1.43 -8.92 12.04
N VAL A 50 -1.54 -8.00 13.01
CA VAL A 50 -2.01 -6.63 12.77
C VAL A 50 -1.11 -5.87 11.83
N ARG A 51 0.22 -5.98 12.03
CA ARG A 51 1.21 -5.36 11.16
C ARG A 51 1.07 -5.85 9.72
N MET A 52 0.89 -7.17 9.53
CA MET A 52 0.70 -7.76 8.21
C MET A 52 -0.56 -7.24 7.52
N ILE A 53 -1.69 -7.18 8.23
CA ILE A 53 -2.95 -6.62 7.72
C ILE A 53 -2.80 -5.14 7.36
N ALA A 54 -2.17 -4.35 8.22
CA ALA A 54 -1.95 -2.92 7.98
C ALA A 54 -1.13 -2.67 6.71
N ILE A 55 -0.05 -3.43 6.53
CA ILE A 55 0.79 -3.38 5.34
C ILE A 55 -0.01 -3.78 4.10
N TYR A 56 -0.66 -4.93 4.13
CA TYR A 56 -1.43 -5.44 2.99
C TYR A 56 -2.51 -4.46 2.54
N LEU A 57 -3.34 -3.98 3.46
CA LEU A 57 -4.42 -3.04 3.13
C LEU A 57 -3.90 -1.71 2.59
N THR A 58 -2.78 -1.21 3.12
CA THR A 58 -2.18 0.05 2.65
C THR A 58 -1.57 -0.11 1.25
N VAL A 59 -0.80 -1.17 1.02
CA VAL A 59 -0.20 -1.44 -0.29
C VAL A 59 -1.28 -1.71 -1.34
N ARG A 60 -2.35 -2.41 -0.96
CA ARG A 60 -3.49 -2.66 -1.83
C ARG A 60 -4.18 -1.36 -2.25
N ASP A 61 -4.45 -0.47 -1.30
CA ASP A 61 -5.07 0.84 -1.59
C ASP A 61 -4.20 1.66 -2.55
N ASP A 62 -2.89 1.73 -2.27
CA ASP A 62 -1.90 2.40 -3.11
C ASP A 62 -1.84 1.79 -4.54
N TYR A 63 -1.89 0.46 -4.65
CA TYR A 63 -1.93 -0.25 -5.94
C TYR A 63 -3.22 0.05 -6.71
N MET A 64 -4.38 -0.08 -6.05
CA MET A 64 -5.69 0.18 -6.66
C MET A 64 -5.87 1.65 -7.07
N ASN A 65 -5.21 2.58 -6.37
CA ASN A 65 -5.18 3.99 -6.75
C ASN A 65 -4.49 4.21 -8.11
N MET A 66 -3.50 3.38 -8.43
CA MET A 66 -2.73 3.48 -9.68
C MET A 66 -3.29 2.64 -10.83
N GLN A 67 -4.33 1.83 -10.59
CA GLN A 67 -4.97 1.08 -11.67
C GLN A 67 -5.79 2.02 -12.55
N PRO A 68 -5.66 1.92 -13.89
CA PRO A 68 -6.55 2.66 -14.80
C PRO A 68 -7.97 2.13 -14.61
N LYS A 69 -8.83 2.94 -13.99
CA LYS A 69 -10.27 2.67 -13.98
C LYS A 69 -10.81 2.90 -15.39
N ASN A 70 -11.83 2.15 -15.77
CA ASN A 70 -12.54 2.36 -17.04
C ASN A 70 -12.81 3.87 -17.20
N TYR A 71 -12.41 4.42 -18.35
CA TYR A 71 -12.42 5.84 -18.72
C TYR A 71 -13.75 6.59 -18.52
N ALA A 72 -14.82 5.91 -18.12
CA ALA A 72 -16.12 6.50 -17.81
C ALA A 72 -16.16 7.29 -16.50
N ASP A 73 -15.22 7.08 -15.57
CA ASP A 73 -15.12 7.83 -14.31
C ASP A 73 -13.74 8.50 -14.16
N ASP A 74 -13.58 9.69 -14.75
CA ASP A 74 -12.41 10.57 -14.58
C ASP A 74 -12.15 11.00 -13.11
N LYS A 75 -13.08 10.68 -12.19
CA LYS A 75 -12.98 10.97 -10.76
C LYS A 75 -12.24 9.85 -10.02
N GLY A 76 -10.99 10.14 -9.65
CA GLY A 76 -10.33 9.46 -8.54
C GLY A 76 -9.26 8.41 -8.87
N PHE A 77 -8.82 8.27 -10.12
CA PHE A 77 -7.62 7.47 -10.43
C PHE A 77 -6.34 8.30 -10.31
N CYS A 78 -5.25 7.68 -9.83
CA CYS A 78 -3.95 8.28 -9.54
C CYS A 78 -4.02 9.58 -8.71
N GLU A 79 -4.91 9.65 -7.72
CA GLU A 79 -4.99 10.81 -6.82
C GLU A 79 -3.71 11.02 -6.02
N ASP A 80 -2.95 9.94 -5.75
CA ASP A 80 -1.69 10.04 -5.04
C ASP A 80 -0.67 10.90 -5.80
N LEU A 81 -0.71 10.93 -7.13
CA LEU A 81 0.11 11.84 -7.94
C LEU A 81 -0.26 13.31 -7.72
N ALA A 82 -1.56 13.62 -7.66
CA ALA A 82 -2.05 14.97 -7.39
C ALA A 82 -1.72 15.41 -5.95
N LYS A 83 -1.71 14.46 -5.00
CA LYS A 83 -1.30 14.70 -3.61
C LYS A 83 0.22 14.77 -3.44
N GLY A 84 0.99 14.39 -4.44
CA GLY A 84 2.45 14.28 -4.39
C GLY A 84 2.94 13.20 -3.42
N ARG A 85 2.14 12.17 -3.18
CA ARG A 85 2.42 11.11 -2.21
C ARG A 85 3.38 10.09 -2.80
N PHE A 86 4.30 9.62 -1.97
CA PHE A 86 5.15 8.46 -2.29
C PHE A 86 4.41 7.19 -1.88
N SER A 87 3.52 6.72 -2.76
CA SER A 87 2.82 5.44 -2.58
C SER A 87 3.71 4.25 -2.95
N PHE A 88 3.34 3.05 -2.52
CA PHE A 88 4.16 1.85 -2.72
C PHE A 88 4.59 1.61 -4.20
N PRO A 89 3.68 1.70 -5.21
CA PRO A 89 4.09 1.59 -6.62
C PRO A 89 5.08 2.68 -7.06
N ILE A 90 4.86 3.92 -6.60
CA ILE A 90 5.74 5.04 -6.93
C ILE A 90 7.15 4.83 -6.37
N ILE A 91 7.24 4.39 -5.11
CA ILE A 91 8.51 4.13 -4.44
C ILE A 91 9.29 3.06 -5.20
N HIS A 92 8.63 1.95 -5.54
CA HIS A 92 9.25 0.88 -6.32
C HIS A 92 9.81 1.43 -7.64
N SER A 93 8.98 2.09 -8.46
CA SER A 93 9.40 2.60 -9.77
C SER A 93 10.60 3.57 -9.70
N ILE A 94 10.60 4.50 -8.74
CA ILE A 94 11.71 5.45 -8.56
C ILE A 94 13.00 4.74 -8.14
N ARG A 95 12.91 3.71 -7.30
CA ARG A 95 14.09 2.97 -6.81
C ARG A 95 14.61 1.95 -7.80
N THR A 96 13.75 1.40 -8.65
CA THR A 96 14.12 0.47 -9.72
C THR A 96 14.94 1.17 -10.82
N ASP A 97 14.62 2.43 -11.16
CA ASP A 97 15.42 3.24 -12.10
C ASP A 97 15.72 4.64 -11.52
N PRO A 98 16.72 4.78 -10.62
CA PRO A 98 17.05 6.06 -9.97
C PRO A 98 17.57 7.14 -10.93
N SER A 99 17.99 6.73 -12.15
CA SER A 99 18.46 7.64 -13.19
C SER A 99 17.30 8.42 -13.81
N ASP A 100 16.11 7.82 -13.84
CA ASP A 100 14.91 8.39 -14.45
C ASP A 100 14.15 9.29 -13.47
N ARG A 101 14.51 10.58 -13.47
CA ARG A 101 13.86 11.61 -12.64
C ARG A 101 12.50 12.06 -13.18
N ARG A 102 11.92 11.43 -14.21
CA ARG A 102 10.61 11.84 -14.76
C ARG A 102 9.49 11.66 -13.74
N LEU A 103 9.42 10.53 -13.04
CA LEU A 103 8.36 10.26 -12.08
C LEU A 103 8.40 11.23 -10.87
N LEU A 104 9.60 11.50 -10.35
CA LEU A 104 9.81 12.52 -9.31
C LEU A 104 9.34 13.92 -9.73
N ARG A 105 9.60 14.31 -10.99
CA ARG A 105 9.13 15.59 -11.53
C ARG A 105 7.60 15.65 -11.62
N ILE A 106 6.96 14.55 -11.99
CA ILE A 106 5.49 14.45 -12.04
C ILE A 106 4.91 14.64 -10.63
N ILE A 107 5.45 13.92 -9.63
CA ILE A 107 5.03 14.02 -8.22
C ILE A 107 5.20 15.43 -7.68
N LYS A 108 6.32 16.10 -8.01
CA LYS A 108 6.58 17.49 -7.62
C LYS A 108 5.52 18.45 -8.15
N GLN A 109 5.00 18.24 -9.36
CA GLN A 109 4.01 19.13 -9.93
C GLN A 109 2.66 19.08 -9.22
N ARG A 110 2.33 17.98 -8.51
CA ARG A 110 1.05 17.81 -7.80
C ARG A 110 -0.15 18.13 -8.70
N SER A 111 -0.04 17.72 -9.97
CA SER A 111 -1.00 18.07 -11.01
C SER A 111 -2.09 17.01 -11.10
N SER A 112 -3.34 17.46 -11.25
CA SER A 112 -4.48 16.59 -11.55
C SER A 112 -4.65 16.28 -13.05
N SER A 113 -3.73 16.76 -13.90
CA SER A 113 -3.81 16.56 -15.35
C SER A 113 -3.74 15.09 -15.74
N VAL A 114 -4.71 14.64 -16.53
CA VAL A 114 -4.77 13.27 -17.10
C VAL A 114 -3.48 12.92 -17.85
N LYS A 115 -2.88 13.89 -18.56
CA LYS A 115 -1.62 13.66 -19.30
C LYS A 115 -0.47 13.24 -18.37
N PHE A 116 -0.34 13.86 -17.20
CA PHE A 116 0.69 13.48 -16.23
C PHE A 116 0.40 12.13 -15.58
N LYS A 117 -0.87 11.80 -15.34
CA LYS A 117 -1.28 10.48 -14.85
C LYS A 117 -0.91 9.38 -15.85
N LEU A 118 -1.27 9.54 -17.12
CA LEU A 118 -0.93 8.59 -18.18
C LEU A 118 0.58 8.42 -18.34
N LEU A 119 1.34 9.52 -18.29
CA LEU A 119 2.81 9.44 -18.34
C LEU A 119 3.38 8.69 -17.13
N ALA A 120 2.85 8.91 -15.93
CA ALA A 120 3.27 8.16 -14.75
C ALA A 120 3.01 6.66 -14.91
N LEU A 121 1.83 6.26 -15.40
CA LEU A 121 1.50 4.86 -15.66
C LEU A 121 2.49 4.20 -16.63
N GLN A 122 2.91 4.91 -17.68
CA GLN A 122 3.94 4.40 -18.61
C GLN A 122 5.30 4.18 -17.93
N LEU A 123 5.68 5.01 -16.96
CA LEU A 123 6.93 4.84 -16.20
C LEU A 123 6.84 3.67 -15.22
N LEU A 124 5.67 3.48 -14.58
CA LEU A 124 5.41 2.32 -13.72
C LEU A 124 5.49 1.02 -14.54
N GLU A 125 4.93 1.01 -15.75
CA GLU A 125 4.98 -0.13 -16.67
C GLU A 125 6.42 -0.45 -17.12
N LYS A 126 7.20 0.56 -17.49
CA LYS A 126 8.63 0.41 -17.86
C LYS A 126 9.44 -0.27 -16.76
N THR A 127 9.09 -0.03 -15.50
CA THR A 127 9.77 -0.58 -14.33
C THR A 127 9.12 -1.86 -13.80
N GLN A 128 8.13 -2.43 -14.51
CA GLN A 128 7.41 -3.65 -14.11
C GLN A 128 6.78 -3.53 -12.71
N THR A 129 6.42 -2.31 -12.31
CA THR A 129 5.94 -1.99 -10.97
C THR A 129 4.66 -2.74 -10.63
N PHE A 130 3.72 -2.84 -11.58
CA PHE A 130 2.43 -3.48 -11.31
C PHE A 130 2.58 -4.97 -11.02
N ALA A 131 3.42 -5.67 -11.79
CA ALA A 131 3.74 -7.07 -11.55
C ALA A 131 4.44 -7.27 -10.19
N TYR A 132 5.35 -6.36 -9.83
CA TYR A 132 5.98 -6.37 -8.51
C TYR A 132 4.97 -6.21 -7.37
N CYS A 133 4.13 -5.17 -7.42
CA CYS A 133 3.14 -4.91 -6.38
C CYS A 133 2.14 -6.07 -6.24
N GLN A 134 1.74 -6.67 -7.36
CA GLN A 134 0.86 -7.83 -7.35
C GLN A 134 1.53 -9.03 -6.67
N SER A 135 2.78 -9.34 -7.03
CA SER A 135 3.55 -10.43 -6.41
C SER A 135 3.73 -10.21 -4.90
N PHE A 136 3.99 -8.96 -4.49
CA PHE A 136 4.09 -8.58 -3.08
C PHE A 136 2.76 -8.79 -2.34
N LEU A 137 1.64 -8.38 -2.94
CA LEU A 137 0.30 -8.55 -2.36
C LEU A 137 -0.09 -10.03 -2.24
N GLU A 138 0.20 -10.83 -3.27
CA GLU A 138 -0.04 -12.29 -3.25
C GLU A 138 0.78 -12.96 -2.14
N TYR A 139 2.07 -12.62 -2.01
CA TYR A 139 2.91 -13.11 -0.93
C TYR A 139 2.36 -12.72 0.45
N MET A 140 2.03 -11.44 0.65
CA MET A 140 1.49 -10.96 1.92
C MET A 140 0.16 -11.62 2.26
N GLU A 141 -0.73 -11.82 1.28
CA GLU A 141 -2.00 -12.52 1.49
C GLU A 141 -1.78 -13.96 1.96
N GLN A 142 -0.84 -14.69 1.33
CA GLN A 142 -0.48 -16.05 1.75
C GLN A 142 0.02 -16.07 3.19
N GLN A 143 0.92 -15.15 3.56
CA GLN A 143 1.43 -15.06 4.93
C GLN A 143 0.31 -14.75 5.93
N ILE A 144 -0.62 -13.84 5.58
CA ILE A 144 -1.78 -13.51 6.42
C ILE A 144 -2.67 -14.73 6.63
N ARG A 145 -2.93 -15.53 5.59
CA ARG A 145 -3.75 -16.74 5.69
C ARG A 145 -3.09 -17.83 6.54
N LEU A 146 -1.76 -17.97 6.46
CA LEU A 146 -1.01 -18.85 7.34
C LEU A 146 -1.12 -18.39 8.80
N GLU A 147 -0.90 -17.11 9.06
CA GLU A 147 -1.02 -16.54 10.41
C GLU A 147 -2.44 -16.71 10.98
N ILE A 148 -3.51 -16.54 10.18
CA ILE A 148 -4.88 -16.82 10.60
C ILE A 148 -5.04 -18.28 11.06
N LYS A 149 -4.48 -19.22 10.30
CA LYS A 149 -4.53 -20.65 10.61
C LYS A 149 -3.76 -20.95 11.90
N ASP A 150 -2.56 -20.39 12.05
CA ASP A 150 -1.69 -20.60 13.21
C ASP A 150 -2.29 -20.01 14.50
N LEU A 151 -3.07 -18.93 14.38
CA LEU A 151 -3.83 -18.33 15.49
C LEU A 151 -5.17 -19.04 15.79
N GLY A 152 -5.41 -20.22 15.20
CA GLY A 152 -6.59 -21.06 15.47
C GLY A 152 -7.72 -20.97 14.45
N GLY A 153 -7.52 -20.23 13.35
CA GLY A 153 -8.46 -20.11 12.24
C GLY A 153 -9.62 -19.15 12.51
N ASN A 154 -10.07 -18.45 11.46
CA ASN A 154 -11.23 -17.56 11.56
C ASN A 154 -11.89 -17.34 10.20
N LYS A 155 -13.01 -18.02 9.96
CA LYS A 155 -13.77 -17.95 8.69
C LYS A 155 -14.20 -16.53 8.30
N LYS A 156 -14.45 -15.65 9.28
CA LYS A 156 -14.83 -14.26 8.99
C LYS A 156 -13.63 -13.46 8.49
N LEU A 157 -12.46 -13.66 9.08
CA LEU A 157 -11.23 -13.02 8.61
C LEU A 157 -10.80 -13.57 7.24
N GLU A 158 -10.91 -14.87 7.03
CA GLU A 158 -10.67 -15.48 5.70
C GLU A 158 -11.58 -14.88 4.62
N ALA A 159 -12.88 -14.71 4.91
CA ALA A 159 -13.82 -14.06 4.00
C ALA A 159 -13.48 -12.58 3.74
N ILE A 160 -12.97 -11.86 4.76
CA ILE A 160 -12.47 -10.49 4.58
C ILE A 160 -11.26 -10.49 3.65
N MET A 161 -10.34 -11.44 3.77
CA MET A 161 -9.21 -11.59 2.85
C MET A 161 -9.68 -11.92 1.44
N ASP A 162 -10.68 -12.80 1.27
CA ASP A 162 -11.25 -13.12 -0.05
C ASP A 162 -11.85 -11.89 -0.75
N LEU A 163 -12.50 -11.00 0.02
CA LEU A 163 -13.07 -9.75 -0.49
C LEU A 163 -11.99 -8.75 -0.93
N HIS A 164 -10.85 -8.75 -0.23
CA HIS A 164 -9.75 -7.83 -0.51
C HIS A 164 -8.67 -8.45 -1.40
N SER A 165 -8.77 -9.72 -1.78
CA SER A 165 -7.81 -10.34 -2.69
C SER A 165 -7.76 -9.58 -4.02
N VAL A 166 -6.55 -9.29 -4.48
CA VAL A 166 -6.31 -8.69 -5.79
C VAL A 166 -6.29 -9.83 -6.80
N ARG A 167 -7.46 -10.17 -7.32
CA ARG A 167 -7.61 -11.21 -8.35
C ARG A 167 -7.11 -10.68 -9.68
N VAL A 168 -6.35 -11.53 -10.38
CA VAL A 168 -5.98 -11.38 -11.80
C VAL A 168 -7.16 -11.77 -12.68
#